data_AF-A0A150M3X1-F1
#
_entry.id   AF-A0A150M3X1-F1
#
_cell.length_a   1.000
_cell.length_b   1.000
_cell.length_c   1.000
_cell.angle_alpha   90.00
_cell.angle_beta   90.00
_cell.angle_gamma   90.00
#
_symmetry.space_group_name_H-M   'P 1'
#
loop_
_entity.id
_entity.type
_entity.pdbx_description
1 polymer ?
#
loop_
_entity_poly.entity_id
_entity_poly.type
_entity_poly.pdbx_seq_one_letter_code
_entity_poly.pdbx_strand_id
1 'polypeptide(L)' 'MTKKKTLRPEIERFKHILIEAYQRGEFSANITAKDMVRELAHQLKPIFKGDNHK' A
#
# COMPACT_ATOMS: atom_id res chain seq x y z
N MET A 1 22.05 -1.06 -21.66
CA MET A 1 21.31 -1.95 -20.73
C MET A 1 21.03 -1.20 -19.45
N THR A 2 19.87 -0.55 -19.36
CA THR A 2 19.43 0.11 -18.13
C THR A 2 19.25 -0.97 -17.08
N LYS A 3 20.09 -0.95 -16.04
CA LYS A 3 19.90 -1.76 -14.83
C LYS A 3 18.50 -1.41 -14.32
N LYS A 4 17.49 -2.23 -14.64
CA LYS A 4 16.24 -2.28 -13.89
C LYS A 4 16.70 -2.63 -12.48
N LYS A 5 16.88 -1.62 -11.63
CA LYS A 5 16.95 -1.83 -10.17
C LYS A 5 15.70 -2.62 -9.90
N THR A 6 15.86 -3.92 -9.64
CA THR A 6 14.78 -4.81 -9.22
C THR A 6 14.11 -4.06 -8.08
N LEU A 7 12.95 -3.46 -8.36
CA LEU A 7 12.18 -2.79 -7.32
C LEU A 7 11.95 -3.89 -6.30
N ARG A 8 12.45 -3.68 -5.08
CA ARG A 8 12.30 -4.68 -4.02
C ARG A 8 10.81 -5.05 -3.97
N PRO A 9 10.45 -6.33 -3.85
CA PRO A 9 9.05 -6.76 -3.86
C PRO A 9 8.16 -5.94 -2.90
N GLU A 10 8.72 -5.48 -1.80
CA GLU A 10 8.10 -4.57 -0.83
C GLU A 10 7.71 -3.21 -1.42
N ILE A 11 8.53 -2.63 -2.29
CA ILE A 11 8.27 -1.34 -2.95
C ILE A 11 7.15 -1.49 -3.99
N GLU A 12 7.11 -2.60 -4.72
CA GLU A 12 5.99 -2.87 -5.64
C GLU A 12 4.68 -3.08 -4.89
N ARG A 13 4.72 -3.83 -3.77
CA ARG A 13 3.56 -4.04 -2.90
C ARG A 13 3.08 -2.73 -2.27
N PHE A 14 4.01 -1.86 -1.85
CA PHE A 14 3.71 -0.53 -1.34
C PHE A 14 3.03 0.35 -2.40
N LYS A 15 3.57 0.40 -3.63
CA LYS A 15 2.96 1.15 -4.74
C LYS A 15 1.54 0.67 -5.04
N HIS A 16 1.32 -0.64 -5.04
CA HIS A 16 0.00 -1.22 -5.31
C HIS A 16 -1.05 -0.79 -4.27
N ILE A 17 -0.68 -0.80 -2.98
CA ILE A 17 -1.56 -0.37 -1.88
C ILE A 17 -1.93 1.12 -2.01
N LEU A 18 -0.96 1.98 -2.36
CA LEU A 18 -1.24 3.40 -2.54
C LEU A 18 -2.18 3.67 -3.72
N ILE A 19 -1.99 2.97 -4.83
CA ILE A 19 -2.86 3.10 -6.02
C ILE A 19 -4.28 2.64 -5.70
N GLU A 20 -4.43 1.51 -4.99
CA GLU A 20 -5.74 1.00 -4.58
C GLU A 20 -6.47 1.99 -3.66
N ALA A 21 -5.77 2.54 -2.66
CA ALA A 21 -6.35 3.51 -1.73
C ALA A 21 -6.78 4.79 -2.46
N TYR A 22 -5.99 5.26 -3.44
CA TYR A 22 -6.36 6.41 -4.27
C TYR A 22 -7.64 6.15 -5.07
N GLN A 23 -7.71 5.02 -5.78
CA GLN A 23 -8.89 4.66 -6.59
C GLN A 23 -10.14 4.52 -5.73
N ARG A 24 -10.03 3.89 -4.56
CA ARG A 24 -11.15 3.78 -3.62
C ARG A 24 -11.62 5.15 -3.13
N GLY A 25 -10.72 6.12 -2.94
CA GLY A 25 -11.09 7.48 -2.55
C GLY A 25 -11.75 8.29 -3.65
N GLU A 26 -11.28 8.11 -4.88
CA GLU A 26 -11.81 8.82 -6.03
C GLU A 26 -13.20 8.31 -6.45
N PHE A 27 -13.47 7.01 -6.30
CA PHE A 27 -14.70 6.38 -6.80
C PHE A 27 -15.70 5.93 -5.71
N SER A 28 -15.36 6.00 -4.41
CA SER A 28 -16.28 5.57 -3.35
C SER A 28 -17.23 6.69 -2.93
N ALA A 29 -18.52 6.48 -3.18
CA ALA A 29 -19.59 7.36 -2.67
C ALA A 29 -19.94 7.08 -1.19
N ASN A 30 -19.43 5.99 -0.60
CA ASN A 30 -20.00 5.41 0.63
C ASN A 30 -18.95 5.09 1.71
N ILE A 31 -17.67 5.39 1.48
CA ILE A 31 -16.60 5.18 2.45
C ILE A 31 -16.14 6.54 2.95
N THR A 32 -16.05 6.70 4.27
CA THR A 32 -15.53 7.94 4.86
C THR A 32 -14.00 7.98 4.76
N ALA A 33 -13.42 9.17 4.70
CA ALA A 33 -11.97 9.34 4.72
C ALA A 33 -11.31 8.65 5.93
N LYS A 34 -12.02 8.57 7.08
CA LYS A 34 -11.55 7.87 8.27
C LYS A 34 -11.42 6.37 8.04
N ASP A 35 -12.41 5.75 7.40
CA ASP A 35 -12.39 4.32 7.09
C ASP A 35 -11.29 3.98 6.09
N MET A 36 -11.07 4.85 5.09
CA MET A 36 -9.97 4.71 4.14
C MET A 36 -8.60 4.79 4.80
N VAL A 37 -8.37 5.80 5.64
CA VAL A 37 -7.08 5.96 6.34
C VAL A 37 -6.82 4.77 7.26
N ARG A 38 -7.87 4.24 7.90
CA ARG A 38 -7.77 3.03 8.72
C ARG A 38 -7.38 1.82 7.89
N GLU A 39 -8.05 1.59 6.76
CA GLU A 39 -7.74 0.48 5.85
C GLU A 39 -6.31 0.57 5.30
N LEU A 40 -5.90 1.76 4.86
CA LEU A 40 -4.54 2.03 4.38
C LEU A 40 -3.50 1.73 5.48
N ALA A 41 -3.74 2.17 6.72
CA ALA A 41 -2.84 1.87 7.83
C ALA A 41 -2.74 0.35 8.11
N HIS A 42 -3.84 -0.39 7.97
CA HIS A 42 -3.85 -1.85 8.10
C HIS A 42 -3.05 -2.55 7.00
N GLN A 43 -3.19 -2.11 5.75
CA GLN A 43 -2.47 -2.68 4.59
C GLN A 43 -0.96 -2.35 4.63
N LEU A 44 -0.60 -1.19 5.16
CA LEU A 44 0.79 -0.77 5.28
C LEU A 44 1.53 -1.38 6.48
N LYS A 45 0.80 -1.75 7.54
CA LYS A 45 1.36 -2.39 8.75
C LYS A 45 2.30 -3.58 8.48
N PRO A 46 1.99 -4.55 7.61
CA PRO A 46 2.91 -5.64 7.29
C PRO A 46 4.13 -5.22 6.46
N ILE A 47 4.10 -4.08 5.76
CA ILE A 47 5.25 -3.57 5.01
C ILE A 47 6.26 -2.90 5.96
N PHE A 48 5.76 -2.20 6.99
CA PHE A 48 6.60 -1.53 7.97
C PHE A 48 7.06 -2.44 9.11
N LYS A 49 6.33 -3.53 9.37
CA LYS A 49 6.81 -4.64 10.20
C LYS A 49 7.72 -5.52 9.36
N GLY A 50 8.92 -5.03 9.04
CA GLY A 50 9.97 -5.85 8.46
C GLY A 50 10.09 -7.15 9.26
N ASP A 51 10.19 -8.27 8.54
CA ASP A 51 10.36 -9.64 9.02
C ASP A 51 10.69 -9.76 10.52
N ASN A 52 9.66 -9.98 11.35
CA ASN A 52 9.86 -10.74 12.59
C ASN A 52 10.00 -12.22 12.17
N HIS A 53 11.10 -12.53 11.49
CA HIS A 53 11.60 -13.89 11.40
C HIS A 53 12.04 -14.28 12.82
N LYS A 54 11.26 -15.16 13.43
CA LYS A 54 11.67 -15.96 14.58
C LYS A 54 12.81 -16.88 14.18
#